data_AF-A0AAE0N0T5-F1
#
_entry.id   AF-A0AAE0N0T5-F1
#
_cell.length_a   1.000
_cell.length_b   1.000
_cell.length_c   1.000
_cell.angle_alpha   90.00
_cell.angle_beta   90.00
_cell.angle_gamma   90.00
#
_symmetry.space_group_name_H-M   'P 1'
#
loop_
_entity.id
_entity.type
_entity.pdbx_description
1 polymer ?
#
loop_
_entity_poly.entity_id
_entity_poly.type
_entity_poly.pdbx_seq_one_letter_code
_entity_poly.pdbx_strand_id
1 'polypeptide(L)'
;MASLLKDAIVLSREDARLPRIVRILHPDYPAAESTLLHLRAIDDGRIDYDTALVACSIVTGNTSTGFLATRTREAGAQCFERVVRPHDSILRENEYFFQSPDDHVPERPYPVVPRFEDWTFPHAAMPSPWKELGRQSQGGTSCRTTDCMWGIERAHIIPLTVQDWWDREELQQCAPTF
;
A
#
# COMPACT_ATOMS: atom_id res chain seq x y z
N MET A 1 22.35 -8.29 51.02
CA MET A 1 21.29 -9.15 50.45
C MET A 1 20.44 -8.28 49.54
N ALA A 2 20.52 -8.54 48.24
CA ALA A 2 19.89 -7.75 47.18
C ALA A 2 18.37 -7.96 47.16
N SER A 3 17.62 -6.86 47.12
CA SER A 3 16.18 -6.86 46.84
C SER A 3 15.93 -5.88 45.69
N LEU A 4 16.20 -6.35 44.48
CA LEU A 4 15.80 -5.74 43.22
C LEU A 4 15.00 -6.79 42.47
N LEU A 5 13.68 -6.78 42.63
CA LEU A 5 12.78 -7.61 41.84
C LEU A 5 11.55 -6.80 41.43
N LYS A 6 11.58 -6.43 40.15
CA LYS A 6 10.49 -6.57 39.17
C LYS A 6 9.33 -5.56 39.23
N ASP A 7 9.62 -4.35 38.78
CA ASP A 7 8.66 -3.59 37.97
C ASP A 7 8.65 -4.19 36.55
N ALA A 8 7.97 -5.33 36.41
CA ALA A 8 7.58 -5.82 35.10
C ALA A 8 6.45 -4.91 34.61
N ILE A 9 6.73 -4.13 33.56
CA ILE A 9 5.72 -3.45 32.77
C ILE A 9 4.72 -4.52 32.34
N VAL A 10 3.56 -4.53 32.98
CA VAL A 10 2.41 -5.30 32.51
C VAL A 10 1.95 -4.60 31.24
N LEU A 11 2.51 -5.01 30.09
CA LEU A 11 1.85 -4.79 28.81
C LEU A 11 0.53 -5.54 28.92
N SER A 12 -0.55 -4.79 29.16
CA SER A 12 -1.91 -5.31 29.17
C SER A 12 -2.11 -6.03 27.85
N ARG A 13 -2.25 -7.35 27.95
CA ARG A 13 -2.65 -8.25 26.89
C ARG A 13 -4.11 -7.97 26.58
N GLU A 14 -4.40 -6.81 26.02
CA GLU A 14 -5.61 -6.63 25.21
C GLU A 14 -5.53 -7.71 24.13
N ASP A 15 -6.58 -8.53 24.05
CA ASP A 15 -6.66 -9.74 23.23
C ASP A 15 -5.85 -9.61 21.95
N ALA A 16 -4.77 -10.40 21.84
CA ALA A 16 -3.94 -10.49 20.64
C ALA A 16 -4.75 -11.16 19.52
N ARG A 17 -5.79 -10.47 19.04
CA ARG A 17 -6.51 -10.81 17.83
C ARG A 17 -5.53 -10.56 16.70
N LEU A 18 -5.28 -11.59 15.89
CA LEU A 18 -4.51 -11.41 14.68
C LEU A 18 -5.12 -10.23 13.90
N PRO A 19 -4.29 -9.30 13.39
CA PRO A 19 -4.79 -8.15 12.67
C PRO A 19 -5.63 -8.64 11.49
N ARG A 20 -6.79 -8.02 11.31
CA ARG A 20 -7.68 -8.30 10.18
C ARG A 20 -6.90 -8.18 8.87
N ILE A 21 -7.16 -9.11 7.95
CA ILE A 21 -6.54 -9.09 6.61
C ILE A 21 -7.62 -8.70 5.61
N VAL A 22 -7.33 -7.66 4.83
CA VAL A 22 -8.11 -7.28 3.66
C VAL A 22 -7.42 -7.85 2.43
N ARG A 23 -8.13 -8.70 1.69
CA ARG A 23 -7.67 -9.28 0.43
C ARG A 23 -8.17 -8.43 -0.72
N ILE A 24 -7.26 -8.01 -1.58
CA ILE A 24 -7.63 -7.38 -2.85
C ILE A 24 -7.34 -8.39 -3.95
N LEU A 25 -8.33 -8.61 -4.80
CA LEU A 25 -8.35 -9.68 -5.77
C LEU A 25 -8.30 -9.14 -7.21
N HIS A 26 -7.66 -9.88 -8.09
CA HIS A 26 -7.70 -9.70 -9.53
C HIS A 26 -9.00 -10.34 -10.09
N PRO A 27 -9.83 -9.59 -10.85
CA PRO A 27 -11.13 -10.08 -11.32
C PRO A 27 -11.02 -11.22 -12.33
N ASP A 28 -10.02 -11.17 -13.22
CA ASP A 28 -9.85 -12.15 -14.31
C ASP A 28 -9.04 -13.39 -13.92
N TYR A 29 -8.51 -13.47 -12.70
CA TYR A 29 -7.73 -14.61 -12.26
C TYR A 29 -8.63 -15.71 -11.68
N PRO A 30 -8.26 -17.00 -11.81
CA PRO A 30 -8.96 -18.10 -11.15
C PRO A 30 -9.04 -17.87 -9.64
N ALA A 31 -10.14 -18.28 -9.00
CA ALA A 31 -10.37 -18.02 -7.58
C ALA A 31 -9.20 -18.43 -6.66
N ALA A 32 -8.51 -19.54 -6.96
CA ALA A 32 -7.38 -20.04 -6.20
C ALA A 32 -6.14 -19.12 -6.23
N GLU A 33 -5.97 -18.33 -7.31
CA GLU A 33 -4.80 -17.50 -7.57
C GLU A 33 -5.16 -16.01 -7.69
N SER A 34 -6.42 -15.68 -7.41
CA SER A 34 -6.97 -14.34 -7.60
C SER A 34 -6.42 -13.27 -6.66
N THR A 35 -5.53 -13.59 -5.71
CA THR A 35 -5.05 -12.59 -4.77
C THR A 35 -4.01 -11.68 -5.41
N LEU A 36 -4.34 -10.39 -5.50
CA LEU A 36 -3.41 -9.33 -5.89
C LEU A 36 -2.59 -8.86 -4.69
N LEU A 37 -3.26 -8.52 -3.58
CA LEU A 37 -2.62 -8.01 -2.36
C LEU A 37 -3.26 -8.56 -1.08
N HIS A 38 -2.42 -8.73 -0.07
CA HIS A 38 -2.80 -8.96 1.32
C HIS A 38 -2.42 -7.75 2.17
N LEU A 39 -3.40 -6.97 2.58
CA LEU A 39 -3.18 -5.81 3.45
C LEU A 39 -3.56 -6.18 4.89
N ARG A 40 -2.57 -6.12 5.79
CA ARG A 40 -2.79 -6.33 7.22
C ARG A 40 -3.21 -5.01 7.85
N ALA A 41 -4.33 -5.05 8.57
CA ALA A 41 -4.93 -3.90 9.21
C ALA A 41 -4.26 -3.66 10.58
N ILE A 42 -3.05 -3.09 10.53
CA ILE A 42 -2.17 -2.94 11.70
C ILE A 42 -2.69 -1.84 12.65
N ASP A 43 -3.37 -0.82 12.10
CA ASP A 43 -3.93 0.30 12.86
C ASP A 43 -5.37 -0.03 13.30
N ASP A 44 -5.53 -0.58 14.51
CA ASP A 44 -6.82 -0.95 15.11
C ASP A 44 -7.70 -1.89 14.25
N GLY A 45 -7.09 -2.70 13.38
CA GLY A 45 -7.85 -3.59 12.48
C GLY A 45 -8.51 -2.87 11.30
N ARG A 46 -8.09 -1.63 10.99
CA ARG A 46 -8.62 -0.82 9.89
C ARG A 46 -7.62 -0.69 8.73
N ILE A 47 -8.15 -0.56 7.51
CA ILE A 47 -7.40 -0.25 6.30
C ILE A 47 -8.05 0.98 5.67
N ASP A 48 -7.23 1.98 5.39
CA ASP A 48 -7.64 3.17 4.66
C ASP A 48 -7.85 2.86 3.16
N TYR A 49 -8.90 3.45 2.60
CA TYR A 49 -9.36 3.25 1.23
C TYR A 49 -8.32 3.74 0.22
N ASP A 50 -7.75 4.93 0.44
CA ASP A 50 -6.79 5.51 -0.50
C ASP A 50 -5.46 4.75 -0.45
N THR A 51 -5.06 4.27 0.73
CA THR A 51 -3.90 3.39 0.90
C THR A 51 -4.06 2.09 0.11
N ALA A 52 -5.21 1.43 0.23
CA ALA A 52 -5.51 0.22 -0.51
C ALA A 52 -5.54 0.46 -2.03
N LEU A 53 -6.18 1.56 -2.45
CA LEU A 53 -6.29 1.92 -3.86
C LEU A 53 -4.91 2.23 -4.47
N VAL A 54 -4.10 3.05 -3.80
CA VAL A 54 -2.74 3.40 -4.24
C VAL A 54 -1.85 2.17 -4.29
N ALA A 55 -1.94 1.27 -3.30
CA ALA A 55 -1.18 0.02 -3.32
C ALA A 55 -1.51 -0.83 -4.55
N CYS A 56 -2.80 -0.95 -4.91
CA CYS A 56 -3.21 -1.62 -6.14
C CYS A 56 -2.66 -0.93 -7.38
N SER A 57 -2.83 0.39 -7.49
CA SER A 57 -2.29 1.17 -8.61
C SER A 57 -0.80 0.94 -8.80
N ILE A 58 0.00 0.89 -7.73
CA ILE A 58 1.45 0.67 -7.81
C ILE A 58 1.75 -0.70 -8.42
N VAL A 59 1.16 -1.76 -7.89
CA VAL A 59 1.45 -3.14 -8.34
C VAL A 59 0.87 -3.45 -9.73
N THR A 60 -0.02 -2.61 -10.26
CA THR A 60 -0.51 -2.73 -11.64
C THR A 60 0.17 -1.74 -12.59
N GLY A 61 1.35 -1.22 -12.23
CA GLY A 61 2.14 -0.35 -13.12
C GLY A 61 1.68 1.11 -13.13
N ASN A 62 1.25 1.62 -11.98
CA ASN A 62 0.73 2.98 -11.79
C ASN A 62 -0.59 3.26 -12.51
N THR A 63 -1.47 2.27 -12.60
CA THR A 63 -2.82 2.44 -13.13
C THR A 63 -3.54 3.59 -12.42
N SER A 64 -3.93 4.62 -13.17
CA SER A 64 -4.54 5.83 -12.63
C SER A 64 -6.07 5.81 -12.60
N THR A 65 -6.70 4.97 -13.42
CA THR A 65 -8.16 4.87 -13.57
C THR A 65 -8.77 3.69 -12.83
N GLY A 66 -7.94 2.95 -12.08
CA GLY A 66 -8.37 1.79 -11.34
C GLY A 66 -9.30 2.14 -10.18
N PHE A 67 -10.12 1.17 -9.76
CA PHE A 67 -11.03 1.34 -8.62
C PHE A 67 -11.26 0.03 -7.88
N LEU A 68 -11.62 0.14 -6.59
CA LEU A 68 -12.04 -1.00 -5.78
C LEU A 68 -13.51 -1.32 -6.05
N ALA A 69 -13.84 -2.60 -6.13
CA ALA A 69 -15.17 -3.12 -6.36
C ALA A 69 -15.51 -4.29 -5.43
N THR A 70 -16.80 -4.49 -5.19
CA THR A 70 -17.33 -5.71 -4.56
C THR A 70 -18.00 -6.57 -5.62
N ARG A 71 -17.92 -7.89 -5.49
CA ARG A 71 -18.63 -8.80 -6.39
C ARG A 71 -20.10 -8.90 -5.96
N THR A 72 -21.01 -8.63 -6.87
CA THR A 72 -22.44 -8.86 -6.70
C THR A 72 -22.86 -10.12 -7.47
N ARG A 73 -23.90 -10.80 -6.99
CA ARG A 73 -24.43 -12.00 -7.63
C ARG A 73 -25.73 -11.64 -8.35
N GLU A 74 -25.61 -11.11 -9.56
CA GLU A 74 -26.77 -10.82 -10.41
C GLU A 74 -26.81 -11.77 -11.62
N ALA A 75 -27.98 -12.36 -11.86
CA ALA A 75 -28.34 -13.11 -13.07
C ALA A 75 -27.37 -14.22 -13.55
N GLY A 76 -26.53 -14.78 -12.67
CA GLY A 76 -25.57 -15.84 -13.03
C GLY A 76 -24.30 -15.35 -13.73
N ALA A 77 -24.15 -14.04 -13.93
CA ALA A 77 -22.91 -13.41 -14.36
C ALA A 77 -22.11 -12.89 -13.17
N GLN A 78 -20.78 -12.79 -13.31
CA GLN A 78 -19.97 -12.07 -12.33
C GLN A 78 -20.16 -10.57 -12.58
N CYS A 79 -20.84 -9.89 -11.65
CA CYS A 79 -21.01 -8.46 -11.68
C CYS A 79 -20.12 -7.81 -10.60
N PHE A 80 -19.54 -6.66 -10.93
CA PHE A 80 -18.72 -5.88 -10.02
C PHE A 80 -19.36 -4.52 -9.80
N GLU A 81 -19.57 -4.18 -8.54
CA GLU A 81 -20.07 -2.88 -8.12
C GLU A 81 -18.92 -2.05 -7.56
N ARG A 82 -18.73 -0.83 -8.08
CA ARG A 82 -17.69 0.07 -7.61
C ARG A 82 -17.95 0.46 -6.15
N VAL A 83 -16.92 0.33 -5.32
CA VAL A 83 -16.94 0.82 -3.94
C VAL A 83 -16.87 2.34 -3.95
N VAL A 84 -17.88 2.99 -3.37
CA VAL A 84 -17.84 4.42 -3.09
C VAL A 84 -16.92 4.65 -1.89
N ARG A 85 -15.97 5.58 -2.02
CA ARG A 85 -15.04 5.94 -0.93
C ARG A 85 -15.83 6.27 0.34
N PRO A 86 -15.67 5.52 1.45
CA PRO A 86 -16.35 5.81 2.70
C PRO A 86 -15.98 7.19 3.24
N HIS A 87 -16.88 7.83 4.00
CA HIS A 87 -16.64 9.15 4.59
C HIS A 87 -15.45 9.15 5.56
N ASP A 88 -15.28 8.07 6.32
CA ASP A 88 -14.15 7.84 7.22
C ASP A 88 -12.93 7.22 6.51
N SER A 89 -13.05 6.96 5.21
CA SER A 89 -12.03 6.30 4.39
C SER A 89 -11.74 4.85 4.80
N ILE A 90 -12.53 4.21 5.66
CA ILE A 90 -12.20 2.86 6.17
C ILE A 90 -12.89 1.75 5.37
N LEU A 91 -12.11 0.81 4.87
CA LEU A 91 -12.60 -0.42 4.25
C LEU A 91 -13.15 -1.40 5.31
N ARG A 92 -14.39 -1.85 5.10
CA ARG A 92 -15.17 -2.66 6.05
C ARG A 92 -15.22 -4.15 5.70
N GLU A 93 -15.14 -4.49 4.42
CA GLU A 93 -15.18 -5.88 3.95
C GLU A 93 -13.80 -6.54 3.96
N ASN A 94 -13.76 -7.86 4.01
CA ASN A 94 -12.48 -8.59 3.99
C ASN A 94 -11.97 -8.86 2.57
N GLU A 95 -12.81 -8.69 1.56
CA GLU A 95 -12.48 -8.97 0.17
C GLU A 95 -12.98 -7.85 -0.75
N TYR A 96 -12.08 -7.38 -1.61
CA TYR A 96 -12.37 -6.41 -2.67
C TYR A 96 -11.72 -6.89 -3.97
N PHE A 97 -12.18 -6.36 -5.10
CA PHE A 97 -11.59 -6.57 -6.41
C PHE A 97 -11.01 -5.25 -6.92
N PHE A 98 -9.81 -5.29 -7.49
CA PHE A 98 -9.26 -4.13 -8.18
C PHE A 98 -9.60 -4.21 -9.65
N GLN A 99 -10.33 -3.22 -10.15
CA GLN A 99 -10.71 -3.09 -11.55
C GLN A 99 -9.77 -2.10 -12.22
N SER A 100 -9.19 -2.47 -13.37
CA SER A 100 -8.46 -1.55 -14.25
C SER A 100 -9.16 -1.51 -15.61
N PRO A 101 -10.08 -0.56 -15.85
CA PRO A 101 -10.87 -0.56 -17.08
C PRO A 101 -10.05 -0.26 -18.33
N ASP A 102 -9.02 0.58 -18.24
CA ASP A 102 -8.21 0.97 -19.40
C ASP A 102 -7.20 -0.11 -19.80
N ASP A 103 -6.73 -0.91 -18.82
CA ASP A 103 -5.81 -2.02 -19.06
C ASP A 103 -6.56 -3.33 -19.37
N HIS A 104 -7.89 -3.34 -19.23
CA HIS A 104 -8.72 -4.52 -19.49
C HIS A 104 -8.90 -4.71 -20.99
N VAL A 105 -8.18 -5.68 -21.55
CA VAL A 105 -8.40 -6.17 -22.91
C VAL A 105 -9.24 -7.45 -22.82
N PRO A 106 -10.30 -7.61 -23.62
CA PRO A 106 -11.03 -8.88 -23.68
C PRO A 106 -10.06 -10.05 -23.87
N GLU A 107 -10.23 -11.11 -23.08
CA GLU A 107 -9.40 -12.33 -23.08
C GLU A 107 -8.00 -12.21 -22.45
N ARG A 108 -7.59 -11.03 -21.98
CA ARG A 108 -6.29 -10.85 -21.30
C ARG A 108 -6.46 -10.08 -19.98
N PRO A 109 -6.16 -10.72 -18.83
CA PRO A 109 -6.05 -10.04 -17.55
C PRO A 109 -5.11 -8.83 -17.61
N TYR A 110 -5.41 -7.77 -16.85
CA TYR A 110 -4.48 -6.65 -16.75
C TYR A 110 -3.14 -7.08 -16.13
N PRO A 111 -2.03 -6.42 -16.49
CA PRO A 111 -0.71 -6.81 -16.00
C PRO A 111 -0.54 -6.49 -14.51
N VAL A 112 0.19 -7.35 -13.81
CA VAL A 112 0.74 -7.08 -12.48
C VAL A 112 2.25 -6.95 -12.64
N VAL A 113 2.83 -5.92 -12.03
CA VAL A 113 4.25 -5.53 -12.11
C VAL A 113 4.90 -5.75 -10.74
N PRO A 114 5.31 -6.99 -10.41
CA PRO A 114 5.85 -7.32 -9.09
C PRO A 114 7.35 -7.02 -8.94
N ARG A 115 8.03 -6.63 -10.01
CA ARG A 115 9.48 -6.45 -10.07
C ARG A 115 9.81 -4.99 -10.28
N PHE A 116 10.84 -4.51 -9.59
CA PHE A 116 11.32 -3.14 -9.77
C PHE A 116 11.84 -2.93 -11.19
N GLU A 117 12.53 -3.91 -11.77
CA GLU A 117 13.11 -3.79 -13.11
C GLU A 117 12.07 -3.49 -14.19
N ASP A 118 10.84 -4.00 -14.01
CA ASP A 118 9.70 -3.85 -14.91
C ASP A 118 8.80 -2.65 -14.56
N TRP A 119 9.05 -1.97 -13.44
CA TRP A 119 8.22 -0.87 -12.92
C TRP A 119 8.84 0.50 -13.21
N THR A 120 8.06 1.39 -13.81
CA THR A 120 8.47 2.77 -14.12
C THR A 120 7.97 3.74 -13.06
N PHE A 121 8.81 4.68 -12.62
CA PHE A 121 8.40 5.66 -11.63
C PHE A 121 7.46 6.73 -12.22
N PRO A 122 6.30 7.02 -11.59
CA PRO A 122 5.31 7.93 -12.15
C PRO A 122 5.66 9.39 -11.86
N HIS A 123 6.76 9.91 -12.44
CA HIS A 123 7.26 11.27 -12.18
C HIS A 123 6.16 12.36 -12.29
N ALA A 124 5.35 12.32 -13.34
CA ALA A 124 4.29 13.30 -13.59
C ALA A 124 2.97 12.98 -12.84
N ALA A 125 2.78 11.73 -12.45
CA ALA A 125 1.50 11.19 -11.99
C ALA A 125 1.57 10.61 -10.57
N MET A 126 2.45 11.15 -9.72
CA MET A 126 2.55 10.69 -8.33
C MET A 126 1.19 10.78 -7.61
N PRO A 127 0.82 9.75 -6.82
CA PRO A 127 -0.36 9.78 -5.96
C PRO A 127 -0.37 11.03 -5.06
N SER A 128 -1.55 11.61 -4.85
CA SER A 128 -1.71 12.81 -4.01
C SER A 128 -1.06 12.68 -2.63
N PRO A 129 -1.21 11.56 -1.89
CA PRO A 129 -0.56 11.40 -0.59
C PRO A 129 0.97 11.56 -0.64
N TRP A 130 1.60 11.19 -1.75
CA TRP A 130 3.06 11.27 -1.91
C TRP A 130 3.52 12.69 -2.22
N LYS A 131 2.74 13.42 -3.03
CA LYS A 131 2.98 14.84 -3.32
C LYS A 131 2.91 15.70 -2.06
N GLU A 132 2.02 15.37 -1.13
CA GLU A 132 1.85 16.09 0.13
C GLU A 132 3.05 15.91 1.06
N LEU A 133 3.64 14.71 1.11
CA LEU A 133 4.82 14.41 1.92
C LEU A 133 6.04 15.25 1.47
N GLY A 134 6.24 15.39 0.15
CA GLY A 134 7.34 16.19 -0.41
C GLY A 134 7.30 17.67 -0.01
N ARG A 135 6.10 18.23 0.21
CA ARG A 135 5.93 19.64 0.63
C ARG A 135 6.31 19.88 2.09
N GLN A 136 6.31 18.85 2.92
CA GLN A 136 6.67 18.93 4.34
C GLN A 136 8.18 18.79 4.60
N SER A 137 8.98 18.56 3.55
CA SER A 137 10.43 18.29 3.62
C SER A 137 11.29 19.50 4.00
N GLN A 138 10.71 20.70 4.14
CA GLN A 138 11.47 21.87 4.58
C GLN A 138 11.58 21.91 6.12
N GLY A 139 12.72 21.45 6.64
CA GLY A 139 13.29 21.87 7.93
C GLY A 139 12.73 21.23 9.21
N GLY A 140 13.18 20.02 9.58
CA GLY A 140 12.93 19.47 10.92
C GLY A 140 14.13 18.71 11.48
N THR A 141 14.30 18.77 12.81
CA THR A 141 15.36 18.11 13.58
C THR A 141 14.94 16.73 14.12
N SER A 142 13.92 16.09 13.53
CA SER A 142 13.43 14.74 13.86
C SER A 142 13.28 13.88 12.60
N CYS A 143 13.46 12.55 12.76
CA CYS A 143 13.19 11.55 11.73
C CYS A 143 11.72 11.61 11.35
N ARG A 144 11.38 11.90 10.09
CA ARG A 144 9.97 12.12 9.69
C ARG A 144 9.10 10.86 9.69
N THR A 145 9.71 9.68 9.63
CA THR A 145 8.98 8.41 9.70
C THR A 145 8.61 8.03 11.13
N THR A 146 9.45 8.39 12.11
CA THR A 146 9.29 7.96 13.51
C THR A 146 9.08 9.10 14.50
N ASP A 147 9.15 10.34 14.02
CA ASP A 147 9.26 11.59 14.80
C ASP A 147 10.36 11.59 15.87
N CYS A 148 11.36 10.71 15.72
CA CYS A 148 12.45 10.60 16.67
C CYS A 148 13.54 11.64 16.40
N MET A 149 13.88 12.46 17.40
CA MET A 149 14.93 13.48 17.31
C MET A 149 16.37 12.95 17.46
N TRP A 150 16.54 11.69 17.89
CA TRP A 150 17.84 11.07 18.14
C TRP A 150 18.11 9.95 17.13
N GLY A 151 19.33 9.86 16.61
CA GLY A 151 19.70 8.82 15.64
C GLY A 151 19.12 9.05 14.23
N ILE A 152 19.04 10.31 13.80
CA ILE A 152 18.60 10.65 12.44
C ILE A 152 19.74 10.31 11.48
N GLU A 153 19.76 9.07 11.02
CA GLU A 153 20.60 8.64 9.91
C GLU A 153 19.80 8.76 8.62
N ARG A 154 20.46 9.14 7.52
CA ARG A 154 19.86 9.12 6.18
C ARG A 154 19.61 7.65 5.80
N ALA A 155 18.42 7.15 6.06
CA ALA A 155 18.03 5.81 5.66
C ALA A 155 17.58 5.81 4.19
N HIS A 156 18.55 5.77 3.27
CA HIS A 156 18.29 5.39 1.88
C HIS A 156 18.34 3.87 1.81
N ILE A 157 17.30 3.18 2.28
CA ILE A 157 17.24 1.71 2.16
C ILE A 157 16.77 1.38 0.75
N ILE A 158 17.69 1.45 -0.20
CA ILE A 158 17.52 0.86 -1.52
C ILE A 158 18.35 -0.43 -1.49
N PRO A 159 17.73 -1.61 -1.65
CA PRO A 159 18.49 -2.84 -1.81
C PRO A 159 19.51 -2.68 -2.94
N LEU A 160 20.77 -3.03 -2.71
CA LEU A 160 21.82 -2.89 -3.74
C LEU A 160 21.44 -3.57 -5.06
N THR A 161 20.65 -4.64 -4.98
CA THR A 161 20.14 -5.38 -6.15
C THR A 161 19.22 -4.57 -7.06
N VAL A 162 18.66 -3.45 -6.61
CA VAL A 162 17.75 -2.59 -7.41
C VAL A 162 18.37 -1.23 -7.75
N GLN A 163 19.69 -1.08 -7.57
CA GLN A 163 20.42 0.15 -7.88
C GLN A 163 20.25 0.56 -9.35
N ASP A 164 20.32 -0.39 -10.29
CA ASP A 164 20.18 -0.10 -11.72
C ASP A 164 18.80 0.49 -12.06
N TRP A 165 17.74 -0.02 -11.43
CA TRP A 165 16.39 0.54 -11.54
C TRP A 165 16.36 1.96 -10.97
N TRP A 166 16.90 2.16 -9.76
CA TRP A 166 16.94 3.47 -9.12
C TRP A 166 17.63 4.53 -9.97
N ASP A 167 18.77 4.17 -10.58
CA ASP A 167 19.54 5.07 -11.43
C ASP A 167 18.83 5.34 -12.77
N ARG A 168 18.22 4.32 -13.38
CA ARG A 168 17.46 4.44 -14.63
C ARG A 168 16.24 5.34 -14.49
N GLU A 169 15.52 5.23 -13.37
CA GLU A 169 14.34 6.04 -13.07
C GLU A 169 14.70 7.41 -12.45
N GLU A 170 15.99 7.78 -12.42
CA GLU A 170 16.49 9.08 -11.95
C GLU A 170 15.98 9.50 -10.55
N LEU A 171 15.78 8.52 -9.65
CA LEU A 171 15.13 8.75 -8.35
C LEU A 171 15.96 9.57 -7.38
N GLN A 172 17.25 9.80 -7.67
CA GLN A 172 18.09 10.73 -6.92
C GLN A 172 17.52 12.15 -6.93
N GLN A 173 16.74 12.53 -7.96
CA GLN A 173 16.08 13.84 -8.05
C GLN A 173 14.90 13.97 -7.07
N CYS A 174 14.26 12.85 -6.74
CA CYS A 174 13.18 12.78 -5.76
C CYS A 174 13.71 12.62 -4.34
N ALA A 175 14.97 12.20 -4.19
CA ALA A 175 15.64 12.21 -2.91
C ALA A 175 15.92 13.66 -2.49
N PRO A 176 15.67 14.03 -1.22
CA PRO A 176 16.00 15.36 -0.73
C PRO A 176 17.50 15.62 -0.92
N THR A 177 17.81 16.65 -1.71
CA THR A 177 19.14 17.24 -1.84
C THR A 177 19.44 18.08 -0.60
N PHE A 178 20.66 17.96 -0.09
CA PHE A 178 21.16 18.70 1.07
C PHE A 178 22.22 19.68 0.61
#